data_AF-L0JTY0-F1
#
_entry.id   AF-L0JTY0-F1
#
_cell.length_a   1.000
_cell.length_b   1.000
_cell.length_c   1.000
_cell.angle_alpha   90.00
_cell.angle_beta   90.00
_cell.angle_gamma   90.00
#
_symmetry.space_group_name_H-M   'P 1'
#
loop_
_entity.id
_entity.type
_entity.pdbx_description
1 polymer ?
#
loop_
_entity_poly.entity_id
_entity_poly.type
_entity_poly.pdbx_seq_one_letter_code
_entity_poly.pdbx_strand_id
1 'polypeptide(L)'
;MTTTATKTLEATLAPPTTGKEQRLERTVATYRRALSDTFESGVETQTAVNDIVTPYTLTSYAKDALKNYVPKLRDTYNASELADDHPVRFTNRGFTLDHSDERTHEFCWRVPQAGRGNAFWIPLQIDPEQESLWFDLLDESVTVGEFRLQQHRTNWVLHVTVEYEVAEPDTPGDPSRIGFEYVFSPS
;
A
#
# COMPACT_ATOMS: atom_id res chain seq x y z
N MET A 1 -10.49 -8.77 25.78
CA MET A 1 -10.37 -9.45 24.47
C MET A 1 -9.34 -8.66 23.68
N THR A 2 -8.34 -9.25 23.02
CA THR A 2 -7.41 -8.43 22.21
C THR A 2 -8.16 -7.84 21.03
N THR A 3 -8.07 -6.52 20.87
CA THR A 3 -8.67 -5.82 19.73
C THR A 3 -7.58 -5.66 18.68
N THR A 4 -7.83 -6.13 17.46
CA THR A 4 -6.91 -5.91 16.34
C THR A 4 -7.17 -4.53 15.74
N ALA A 5 -6.13 -3.70 15.65
CA ALA A 5 -6.18 -2.45 14.93
C ALA A 5 -5.43 -2.56 13.60
N THR A 6 -5.92 -1.83 12.59
CA THR A 6 -5.27 -1.71 11.30
C THR A 6 -4.65 -0.32 11.18
N LYS A 7 -3.36 -0.24 10.85
CA LYS A 7 -2.67 1.02 10.58
C LYS A 7 -1.96 0.93 9.21
N THR A 8 -1.92 2.05 8.50
CA THR A 8 -1.12 2.16 7.28
C THR A 8 0.18 2.83 7.64
N LEU A 9 1.30 2.15 7.38
CA LEU A 9 2.64 2.70 7.52
C LEU A 9 3.06 3.34 6.20
N GLU A 10 3.80 4.43 6.29
CA GLU A 10 4.30 5.18 5.14
C GLU A 10 5.83 5.25 5.16
N ALA A 11 6.44 4.96 4.02
CA ALA A 11 7.87 5.14 3.83
C ALA A 11 8.13 5.79 2.48
N THR A 12 8.93 6.86 2.49
CA THR A 12 9.39 7.50 1.26
C THR A 12 10.60 6.75 0.75
N LEU A 13 10.65 6.42 -0.53
CA LEU A 13 11.84 5.80 -1.12
C LEU A 13 12.95 6.84 -1.19
N ALA A 14 14.16 6.45 -0.78
CA ALA A 14 15.35 7.22 -1.11
C ALA A 14 15.48 7.36 -2.64
N PRO A 15 16.02 8.48 -3.16
CA PRO A 15 16.07 8.75 -4.60
C PRO A 15 16.61 7.53 -5.39
N PRO A 16 15.78 6.87 -6.20
CA PRO A 16 16.22 5.71 -6.96
C PRO A 16 17.26 6.14 -8.00
N THR A 17 18.18 5.25 -8.33
CA THR A 17 19.02 5.47 -9.52
C THR A 17 18.12 5.47 -10.77
N THR A 18 18.52 6.20 -11.82
CA THR A 18 17.71 6.33 -13.06
C THR A 18 17.23 4.98 -13.61
N GLY A 19 18.06 3.94 -13.56
CA GLY A 19 17.67 2.60 -14.01
C GLY A 19 16.63 1.91 -13.12
N LYS A 20 16.63 2.17 -11.81
CA LYS A 20 15.60 1.68 -10.88
C LYS A 20 14.30 2.46 -11.06
N GLU A 21 14.39 3.78 -11.22
CA GLU A 21 13.24 4.66 -11.46
C GLU A 21 12.46 4.24 -12.70
N GLN A 22 13.14 4.09 -13.85
CA GLN A 22 12.50 3.62 -15.09
C GLN A 22 11.80 2.26 -14.96
N ARG A 23 12.31 1.38 -14.08
CA ARG A 23 11.66 0.08 -13.80
C ARG A 23 10.41 0.25 -12.94
N LEU A 24 10.42 1.16 -11.97
CA LEU A 24 9.23 1.51 -11.18
C LEU A 24 8.17 2.13 -12.08
N GLU A 25 8.53 3.14 -12.88
CA GLU A 25 7.62 3.79 -13.83
C GLU A 25 7.00 2.80 -14.80
N ARG A 26 7.80 1.88 -15.36
CA ARG A 26 7.29 0.82 -16.23
C ARG A 26 6.29 -0.08 -15.50
N THR A 27 6.57 -0.43 -14.25
CA THR A 27 5.67 -1.24 -13.42
C THR A 27 4.35 -0.50 -13.19
N VAL A 28 4.41 0.79 -12.85
CA VAL A 28 3.23 1.64 -12.63
C VAL A 28 2.40 1.81 -13.90
N ALA A 29 3.04 2.15 -15.02
CA ALA A 29 2.37 2.32 -16.30
C ALA A 29 1.68 1.00 -16.74
N THR A 30 2.38 -0.14 -16.59
CA THR A 30 1.81 -1.45 -16.92
C THR A 30 0.63 -1.81 -16.00
N TYR A 31 0.74 -1.51 -14.71
CA TYR A 31 -0.31 -1.76 -13.74
C TYR A 31 -1.56 -0.91 -14.02
N ARG A 32 -1.39 0.40 -14.22
CA ARG A 32 -2.49 1.33 -14.50
C ARG A 32 -3.21 0.98 -15.79
N ARG A 33 -2.47 0.54 -16.82
CA ARG A 33 -3.07 0.03 -18.05
C ARG A 33 -3.91 -1.23 -17.80
N ALA A 34 -3.37 -2.21 -17.08
CA ALA A 34 -4.13 -3.42 -16.72
C ALA A 34 -5.38 -3.10 -15.89
N LEU A 35 -5.27 -2.15 -14.95
CA LEU A 35 -6.39 -1.68 -14.13
C LEU A 35 -7.47 -0.99 -14.99
N SER A 36 -7.05 -0.14 -15.94
CA SER A 36 -7.99 0.57 -16.81
C SER A 36 -8.71 -0.41 -17.73
N ASP A 37 -7.98 -1.28 -18.42
CA ASP A 37 -8.56 -2.30 -19.32
C ASP A 37 -9.57 -3.20 -18.58
N THR A 38 -9.22 -3.65 -17.37
CA THR A 38 -10.13 -4.47 -16.54
C THR A 38 -11.36 -3.68 -16.09
N PHE A 39 -11.19 -2.45 -15.64
CA PHE A 39 -12.30 -1.60 -15.20
C PHE A 39 -13.26 -1.22 -16.35
N GLU A 40 -12.73 -0.88 -17.52
CA GLU A 40 -13.51 -0.53 -18.72
C GLU A 40 -14.26 -1.74 -19.28
N SER A 41 -13.67 -2.93 -19.22
CA SER A 41 -14.34 -4.17 -19.64
C SER A 41 -15.56 -4.54 -18.79
N GLY A 42 -15.70 -3.93 -17.60
CA GLY A 42 -16.84 -4.14 -16.71
C GLY A 42 -16.91 -5.54 -16.11
N VAL A 43 -15.76 -6.21 -15.95
CA VAL A 43 -15.72 -7.53 -15.32
C VAL A 43 -15.91 -7.45 -13.81
N GLU A 44 -16.77 -8.33 -13.28
CA GLU A 44 -17.16 -8.35 -11.87
C GLU A 44 -16.62 -9.57 -11.11
N THR A 45 -15.90 -10.48 -11.79
CA THR A 45 -15.37 -11.70 -11.16
C THR A 45 -13.85 -11.78 -11.22
N GLN A 46 -13.24 -12.41 -10.21
CA GLN A 46 -11.79 -12.59 -10.16
C GLN A 46 -11.26 -13.37 -11.36
N THR A 47 -12.02 -14.35 -11.85
CA THR A 47 -11.64 -15.15 -13.03
C THR A 47 -11.62 -14.28 -14.29
N ALA A 48 -12.64 -13.46 -14.51
CA ALA A 48 -12.68 -12.58 -15.66
C ALA A 48 -11.57 -11.51 -15.60
N VAL A 49 -11.27 -10.96 -14.41
CA VAL A 49 -10.11 -10.08 -14.21
C VAL A 49 -8.81 -10.82 -14.53
N ASN A 50 -8.67 -12.08 -14.09
CA ASN A 50 -7.49 -12.90 -14.35
C ASN A 50 -7.19 -13.04 -15.84
N ASP A 51 -8.21 -13.27 -16.67
CA ASP A 51 -8.05 -13.47 -18.11
C ASP A 51 -7.48 -12.22 -18.81
N ILE A 52 -7.84 -11.02 -18.32
CA ILE A 52 -7.34 -9.74 -18.84
C ILE A 52 -5.93 -9.43 -18.32
N VAL A 53 -5.64 -9.67 -17.04
CA VAL A 53 -4.33 -9.31 -16.44
C VAL A 53 -3.22 -10.34 -16.71
N THR A 54 -3.57 -11.55 -17.13
CA THR A 54 -2.62 -12.63 -17.45
C THR A 54 -1.53 -12.21 -18.46
N PRO A 55 -1.84 -11.60 -19.63
CA PRO A 55 -0.83 -11.19 -20.60
C PRO A 55 0.10 -10.06 -20.12
N TYR A 56 -0.27 -9.31 -19.09
CA TYR A 56 0.53 -8.20 -18.59
C TYR A 56 1.81 -8.66 -17.90
N THR A 57 2.90 -7.93 -18.12
CA THR A 57 4.20 -8.15 -17.45
C THR A 57 4.19 -7.56 -16.04
N LEU A 58 3.33 -8.13 -15.19
CA LEU A 58 3.18 -7.80 -13.77
C LEU A 58 3.55 -9.00 -12.91
N THR A 59 3.94 -8.74 -11.66
CA THR A 59 4.15 -9.80 -10.67
C THR A 59 2.82 -10.52 -10.37
N SER A 60 2.90 -11.78 -9.95
CA SER A 60 1.72 -12.51 -9.45
C SER A 60 1.04 -11.74 -8.30
N TYR A 61 1.83 -11.10 -7.45
CA TYR A 61 1.33 -10.28 -6.33
C TYR A 61 0.50 -9.08 -6.79
N ALA A 62 0.90 -8.40 -7.86
CA ALA A 62 0.13 -7.28 -8.42
C ALA A 62 -1.11 -7.78 -9.18
N LYS A 63 -1.00 -8.90 -9.91
CA LYS A 63 -2.15 -9.51 -10.60
C LYS A 63 -3.22 -9.99 -9.61
N ASP A 64 -2.81 -10.65 -8.54
CA ASP A 64 -3.74 -11.11 -7.50
C ASP A 64 -4.35 -9.93 -6.73
N ALA A 65 -3.61 -8.82 -6.53
CA ALA A 65 -4.19 -7.60 -6.00
C ALA A 65 -5.27 -7.03 -6.93
N LEU A 66 -5.04 -6.97 -8.25
CA LEU A 66 -6.06 -6.54 -9.22
C LEU A 66 -7.29 -7.43 -9.19
N LYS A 67 -7.11 -8.76 -9.18
CA LYS A 67 -8.21 -9.74 -9.10
C LYS A 67 -9.11 -9.53 -7.88
N ASN A 68 -8.52 -9.15 -6.74
CA ASN A 68 -9.28 -8.88 -5.52
C ASN A 68 -9.88 -7.47 -5.49
N TYR A 69 -9.28 -6.51 -6.19
CA TYR A 69 -9.61 -5.09 -6.11
C TYR A 69 -10.66 -4.67 -7.14
N VAL A 70 -10.52 -5.08 -8.40
CA VAL A 70 -11.39 -4.63 -9.50
C VAL A 70 -12.87 -4.93 -9.27
N PRO A 71 -13.27 -6.15 -8.82
CA PRO A 71 -14.68 -6.42 -8.52
C PRO A 71 -15.25 -5.46 -7.46
N LYS A 72 -14.45 -5.13 -6.44
CA LYS A 72 -14.86 -4.24 -5.35
C LYS A 72 -15.06 -2.80 -5.81
N LEU A 73 -14.38 -2.35 -6.87
CA LEU A 73 -14.54 -1.00 -7.40
C LEU A 73 -15.99 -0.70 -7.76
N ARG A 74 -16.67 -1.62 -8.43
CA ARG A 74 -18.08 -1.45 -8.79
C ARG A 74 -18.99 -1.91 -7.67
N ASP A 75 -18.79 -3.13 -7.18
CA ASP A 75 -19.74 -3.77 -6.26
C ASP A 75 -19.79 -3.11 -4.87
N THR A 76 -18.63 -2.66 -4.38
CA THR A 76 -18.50 -2.10 -3.02
C THR A 76 -18.37 -0.59 -3.04
N TYR A 77 -17.55 -0.06 -3.95
CA TYR A 77 -17.24 1.38 -3.97
C TYR A 77 -18.09 2.18 -4.95
N ASN A 78 -18.91 1.52 -5.79
CA ASN A 78 -19.73 2.15 -6.84
C ASN A 78 -18.94 3.16 -7.69
N ALA A 79 -17.68 2.83 -7.99
CA ALA A 79 -16.78 3.68 -8.75
C ALA A 79 -17.20 3.72 -10.22
N SER A 80 -17.39 4.92 -10.74
CA SER A 80 -17.66 5.19 -12.16
C SER A 80 -16.41 5.60 -12.95
N GLU A 81 -15.33 5.98 -12.25
CA GLU A 81 -14.09 6.48 -12.84
C GLU A 81 -12.88 6.04 -11.99
N LEU A 82 -11.71 5.95 -12.64
CA LEU A 82 -10.43 5.68 -11.99
C LEU A 82 -9.61 6.97 -11.91
N ALA A 83 -8.95 7.20 -10.78
CA ALA A 83 -7.96 8.27 -10.67
C ALA A 83 -6.68 7.95 -11.45
N ASP A 84 -6.14 8.92 -12.18
CA ASP A 84 -4.92 8.78 -12.98
C ASP A 84 -3.67 8.42 -12.16
N ASP A 85 -3.67 8.80 -10.87
CA ASP A 85 -2.57 8.58 -9.94
C ASP A 85 -2.69 7.25 -9.18
N HIS A 86 -3.54 6.33 -9.63
CA HIS A 86 -3.81 5.07 -8.93
C HIS A 86 -2.51 4.34 -8.51
N PRO A 87 -2.38 3.96 -7.22
CA PRO A 87 -1.18 3.30 -6.75
C PRO A 87 -1.12 1.85 -7.23
N VAL A 88 0.09 1.32 -7.36
CA VAL A 88 0.28 -0.10 -7.65
C VAL A 88 0.04 -0.90 -6.38
N ARG A 89 -1.00 -1.73 -6.37
CA ARG A 89 -1.31 -2.61 -5.24
C ARG A 89 -0.62 -3.95 -5.37
N PHE A 90 -0.18 -4.50 -4.25
CA PHE A 90 0.43 -5.81 -4.14
C PHE A 90 -0.13 -6.57 -2.94
N THR A 91 -0.32 -7.89 -3.10
CA THR A 91 -0.64 -8.76 -1.95
C THR A 91 0.54 -8.86 -0.98
N ASN A 92 0.27 -9.02 0.31
CA ASN A 92 1.26 -9.24 1.39
C ASN A 92 2.40 -10.22 1.04
N ARG A 93 2.12 -11.30 0.30
CA ARG A 93 3.12 -12.31 -0.12
C ARG A 93 4.31 -11.76 -0.92
N GLY A 94 4.17 -10.57 -1.49
CA GLY A 94 5.24 -9.90 -2.23
C GLY A 94 6.10 -8.97 -1.37
N PHE A 95 5.76 -8.79 -0.09
CA PHE A 95 6.45 -7.87 0.79
C PHE A 95 7.72 -8.52 1.33
N THR A 96 8.85 -7.84 1.22
CA THR A 96 10.11 -8.28 1.82
C THR A 96 10.91 -7.03 2.17
N LEU A 97 11.33 -6.97 3.43
CA LEU A 97 12.06 -5.87 4.04
C LEU A 97 13.40 -6.41 4.55
N ASP A 98 14.42 -5.57 4.55
CA ASP A 98 15.76 -5.85 5.08
C ASP A 98 16.20 -4.67 5.94
N HIS A 99 16.93 -4.96 7.02
CA HIS A 99 17.39 -3.97 7.98
C HIS A 99 18.88 -4.13 8.28
N SER A 100 19.62 -3.02 8.33
CA SER A 100 21.04 -3.02 8.69
C SER A 100 21.48 -1.64 9.20
N ASP A 101 21.91 -1.61 10.46
CA ASP A 101 22.43 -0.42 11.16
C ASP A 101 23.72 0.14 10.54
N GLU A 102 24.40 -0.65 9.69
CA GLU A 102 25.65 -0.26 9.03
C GLU A 102 25.43 0.60 7.78
N ARG A 103 24.17 0.76 7.34
CA ARG A 103 23.82 1.48 6.10
C ARG A 103 23.36 2.91 6.42
N THR A 104 23.58 3.83 5.46
CA THR A 104 23.04 5.21 5.53
C THR A 104 21.51 5.26 5.65
N HIS A 105 20.85 4.23 5.15
CA HIS A 105 19.42 4.00 5.31
C HIS A 105 19.24 2.58 5.83
N GLU A 106 18.74 2.47 7.05
CA GLU A 106 18.68 1.22 7.79
C GLU A 106 17.72 0.23 7.13
N PHE A 107 16.59 0.74 6.61
CA PHE A 107 15.56 -0.07 5.99
C PHE A 107 15.67 -0.10 4.47
N CYS A 108 15.58 -1.31 3.90
CA CYS A 108 15.58 -1.54 2.47
C CYS A 108 14.37 -2.40 2.07
N TRP A 109 13.58 -1.94 1.11
CA TRP A 109 12.49 -2.71 0.54
C TRP A 109 12.93 -3.44 -0.74
N ARG A 110 12.58 -4.73 -0.84
CA ARG A 110 12.78 -5.52 -2.05
C ARG A 110 11.61 -5.30 -3.00
N VAL A 111 11.83 -4.51 -4.03
CA VAL A 111 10.83 -4.22 -5.06
C VAL A 111 10.52 -5.49 -5.86
N PRO A 112 9.27 -5.98 -5.83
CA PRO A 112 8.86 -7.11 -6.66
C PRO A 112 8.88 -6.70 -8.14
N GLN A 113 9.56 -7.49 -8.97
CA GLN A 113 9.64 -7.27 -10.41
C GLN A 113 9.15 -8.50 -11.16
N ALA A 114 8.52 -8.28 -12.30
CA ALA A 114 8.09 -9.35 -13.17
C ALA A 114 9.32 -10.10 -13.75
N GLY A 115 9.24 -11.43 -13.78
CA GLY A 115 10.34 -12.31 -14.21
C GLY A 115 11.28 -12.71 -13.08
N ARG A 116 11.91 -13.89 -13.21
CA ARG A 116 12.84 -14.42 -12.18
C ARG A 116 14.08 -13.55 -12.07
N GLY A 117 14.49 -13.23 -10.84
CA GLY A 117 15.77 -12.57 -10.55
C GLY A 117 15.82 -11.06 -10.82
N ASN A 118 14.71 -10.42 -11.21
CA ASN A 118 14.68 -8.99 -11.56
C ASN A 118 14.44 -8.04 -10.38
N ALA A 119 14.16 -8.60 -9.19
CA ALA A 119 13.91 -7.80 -8.00
C ALA A 119 15.16 -7.00 -7.59
N PHE A 120 14.96 -5.83 -7.01
CA PHE A 120 16.04 -4.96 -6.55
C PHE A 120 15.66 -4.30 -5.23
N TRP A 121 16.67 -3.88 -4.48
CA TRP A 121 16.50 -3.20 -3.21
C TRP A 121 16.48 -1.69 -3.38
N ILE A 122 15.54 -1.03 -2.71
CA ILE A 122 15.51 0.43 -2.57
C ILE A 122 15.54 0.78 -1.08
N PRO A 123 16.43 1.69 -0.65
CA PRO A 123 16.41 2.20 0.71
C PRO A 123 15.17 3.04 0.98
N LEU A 124 14.66 2.94 2.20
CA LEU A 124 13.48 3.64 2.68
C LEU A 124 13.86 4.73 3.68
N GLN A 125 13.10 5.82 3.65
CA GLN A 125 13.06 6.88 4.64
C GLN A 125 11.73 6.74 5.36
N ILE A 126 11.80 6.18 6.56
CA ILE A 126 10.65 5.92 7.42
C ILE A 126 10.39 7.16 8.29
N ASP A 127 9.11 7.40 8.57
CA ASP A 127 8.70 8.37 9.57
C ASP A 127 9.10 7.87 10.97
N PRO A 128 9.93 8.63 11.74
CA PRO A 128 10.32 8.26 13.10
C PRO A 128 9.13 7.95 14.03
N GLU A 129 7.95 8.55 13.80
CA GLU A 129 6.75 8.26 14.60
C GLU A 129 6.19 6.84 14.37
N GLN A 130 6.59 6.19 13.28
CA GLN A 130 6.15 4.86 12.88
C GLN A 130 7.24 3.80 13.02
N GLU A 131 8.45 4.20 13.42
CA GLU A 131 9.65 3.35 13.48
C GLU A 131 9.41 2.03 14.20
N SER A 132 8.76 2.05 15.38
CA SER A 132 8.46 0.83 16.13
C SER A 132 7.66 -0.19 15.31
N LEU A 133 6.67 0.25 14.53
CA LEU A 133 5.86 -0.64 13.71
C LEU A 133 6.61 -1.17 12.49
N TRP A 134 7.66 -0.46 12.04
CA TRP A 134 8.56 -0.95 11.00
C TRP A 134 9.53 -2.01 11.53
N PHE A 135 9.96 -1.91 12.78
CA PHE A 135 10.68 -2.99 13.46
C PHE A 135 9.79 -4.20 13.72
N ASP A 136 8.55 -3.98 14.15
CA ASP A 136 7.58 -5.04 14.36
C ASP A 136 7.34 -5.88 13.08
N LEU A 137 7.43 -5.23 11.90
CA LEU A 137 7.37 -5.89 10.59
C LEU A 137 8.57 -6.80 10.30
N LEU A 138 9.76 -6.46 10.79
CA LEU A 138 10.96 -7.27 10.65
C LEU A 138 10.93 -8.50 11.56
N ASP A 139 10.41 -8.32 12.77
CA ASP A 139 10.29 -9.37 13.79
C ASP A 139 9.07 -10.28 13.57
N GLU A 140 8.30 -10.06 12.48
CA GLU A 140 7.06 -10.78 12.15
C GLU A 140 6.00 -10.71 13.28
N SER A 141 6.10 -9.71 14.15
CA SER A 141 5.19 -9.51 15.29
C SER A 141 3.86 -8.87 14.89
N VAL A 142 3.82 -8.24 13.71
CA VAL A 142 2.60 -7.69 13.08
C VAL A 142 2.34 -8.35 11.74
N THR A 143 1.05 -8.49 11.39
CA THR A 143 0.67 -9.12 10.13
C THR A 143 0.65 -8.10 9.01
N VAL A 144 1.38 -8.39 7.93
CA VAL A 144 1.38 -7.55 6.72
C VAL A 144 0.13 -7.83 5.90
N GLY A 145 -0.58 -6.76 5.56
CA GLY A 145 -1.70 -6.74 4.64
C GLY A 145 -1.31 -6.37 3.21
N GLU A 146 -2.22 -5.70 2.50
CA GLU A 146 -1.91 -5.13 1.18
C GLU A 146 -0.91 -3.98 1.33
N PHE A 147 0.05 -3.92 0.43
CA PHE A 147 0.94 -2.77 0.30
C PHE A 147 0.80 -2.12 -1.08
N ARG A 148 1.11 -0.83 -1.14
CA ARG A 148 0.86 0.03 -2.28
C ARG A 148 2.07 0.90 -2.58
N LEU A 149 2.45 0.98 -3.85
CA LEU A 149 3.45 1.92 -4.32
C LEU A 149 2.76 3.09 -5.02
N GLN A 150 2.95 4.30 -4.51
CA GLN A 150 2.39 5.52 -5.07
C GLN A 150 3.49 6.44 -5.59
N GLN A 151 3.28 6.97 -6.79
CA GLN A 151 4.16 7.97 -7.40
C GLN A 151 3.60 9.36 -7.11
N HIS A 152 4.38 10.19 -6.41
CA HIS A 152 4.07 11.58 -6.09
C HIS A 152 5.03 12.51 -6.82
N ARG A 153 4.65 12.92 -8.05
CA ARG A 153 5.47 13.75 -8.95
C ARG A 153 6.84 13.11 -9.21
N THR A 154 7.83 13.42 -8.38
CA THR A 154 9.22 12.93 -8.46
C THR A 154 9.59 11.99 -7.31
N ASN A 155 8.71 11.83 -6.32
CA ASN A 155 8.94 10.99 -5.15
C ASN A 155 8.08 9.74 -5.23
N TRP A 156 8.51 8.71 -4.51
CA TRP A 156 7.81 7.44 -4.42
C TRP A 156 7.52 7.14 -2.97
N VAL A 157 6.28 6.78 -2.66
CA VAL A 157 5.85 6.46 -1.31
C VAL A 157 5.32 5.03 -1.29
N LEU A 158 5.80 4.25 -0.33
CA LEU A 158 5.36 2.90 -0.04
C LEU A 158 4.39 2.96 1.14
N HIS A 159 3.16 2.54 0.90
CA HIS A 159 2.16 2.35 1.95
C HIS A 159 2.05 0.87 2.29
N VAL A 160 2.19 0.50 3.55
CA VAL A 160 2.09 -0.89 4.02
C VAL A 160 0.97 -0.96 5.05
N THR A 161 -0.06 -1.75 4.76
CA THR A 161 -1.12 -2.00 5.76
C THR A 161 -0.61 -3.03 6.75
N VAL A 162 -0.68 -2.72 8.05
CA VAL A 162 -0.30 -3.62 9.14
C VAL A 162 -1.46 -3.83 10.09
N GLU A 163 -1.61 -5.06 10.56
CA GLU A 163 -2.56 -5.44 11.60
C GLU A 163 -1.77 -5.80 12.86
N TYR A 164 -2.10 -5.14 13.96
CA TYR A 164 -1.43 -5.32 15.26
C TYR A 164 -2.45 -5.42 16.39
N GLU A 165 -2.11 -6.15 17.44
CA GLU A 165 -2.96 -6.27 18.62
C GLU A 165 -2.80 -5.03 19.50
N VAL A 166 -3.93 -4.44 19.88
CA VAL A 166 -3.98 -3.34 20.84
C VAL A 166 -4.65 -3.87 22.11
N ALA A 167 -4.01 -3.62 23.25
CA ALA A 167 -4.68 -3.77 24.54
C ALA A 167 -5.91 -2.84 24.54
N GLU A 168 -7.09 -3.37 24.86
CA GLU A 168 -8.29 -2.54 24.99
C GLU A 168 -7.95 -1.33 25.88
N PRO A 169 -8.30 -0.09 25.47
CA PRO A 169 -8.15 1.04 26.38
C PRO A 169 -8.96 0.71 27.63
N ASP A 170 -8.32 0.79 28.80
CA ASP A 170 -9.05 0.76 30.08
C ASP A 170 -10.16 1.80 29.97
N THR A 171 -11.41 1.31 30.03
CA THR A 171 -12.65 2.08 29.93
C THR A 171 -12.45 3.52 30.43
N PRO A 172 -12.69 4.57 29.63
CA PRO A 172 -12.62 5.92 30.15
C PRO A 172 -13.75 6.08 31.18
N GLY A 173 -13.39 5.96 32.44
CA GLY A 173 -14.19 6.48 33.54
C GLY A 173 -14.28 7.99 33.37
N ASP A 174 -15.48 8.45 33.08
CA ASP A 174 -15.98 9.83 33.11
C ASP A 174 -15.97 10.60 31.77
N PRO A 175 -17.14 10.90 31.18
CA PRO A 175 -17.24 11.73 29.98
C PRO A 175 -16.89 13.18 30.32
N SER A 176 -15.68 13.61 29.97
CA SER A 176 -15.37 15.04 29.90
C SER A 176 -16.25 15.69 28.84
N ARG A 177 -17.28 16.41 29.29
CA ARG A 177 -18.15 17.27 28.46
C ARG A 177 -17.29 18.33 27.77
N ILE A 178 -16.95 18.09 26.50
CA ILE A 178 -16.41 19.13 25.62
C ILE A 178 -17.60 19.98 25.16
N GLY A 179 -17.81 21.12 25.79
CA GLY A 179 -18.79 22.11 25.39
C GLY A 179 -18.27 22.92 24.19
N PHE A 180 -18.78 22.65 22.99
CA PHE A 180 -18.62 23.55 21.86
C PHE A 180 -19.77 24.57 21.89
N GLU A 181 -19.46 25.82 22.25
CA GLU A 181 -20.39 26.94 22.19
C GLU A 181 -20.40 27.51 20.76
N TYR A 182 -21.50 27.29 20.03
CA TYR A 182 -21.76 28.01 18.77
C TYR A 182 -22.46 29.33 19.09
N VAL A 183 -21.75 30.45 18.97
CA VAL A 183 -22.33 31.79 19.05
C VAL A 183 -22.88 32.16 17.67
N PHE A 184 -24.21 32.18 17.54
CA PHE A 184 -24.90 32.71 16.35
C PHE A 184 -25.29 34.17 16.64
N SER A 185 -24.68 35.14 15.94
CA SER A 185 -25.14 36.54 15.94
C SER A 185 -26.05 36.78 14.73
N PRO A 186 -27.31 37.19 14.91
CA PRO A 186 -28.10 37.75 13.81
C PRO A 186 -27.92 39.27 13.71
N SER A 187 -27.79 39.74 12.47
CA SER A 187 -27.87 41.16 12.09
C SER A 187 -29.29 41.71 12.13
#